data_AF-A0A3D3P8N5-F1
#
_entry.id   AF-A0A3D3P8N5-F1
#
_cell.length_a   1.000
_cell.length_b   1.000
_cell.length_c   1.000
_cell.angle_alpha   90.00
_cell.angle_beta   90.00
_cell.angle_gamma   90.00
#
_symmetry.space_group_name_H-M   'P 1'
#
loop_
_entity.id
_entity.type
_entity.pdbx_description
1 polymer ?
#
loop_
_entity_poly.entity_id
_entity_poly.type
_entity_poly.pdbx_seq_one_letter_code
_entity_poly.pdbx_strand_id
1 'polypeptide(L)'
;MKIRLTPLNVISSILLVAVAWLYIFADDTGWRRLGAIPLIVLWILSFIADIVFRRYLKDLKRIWIVELVFIIFVAILILIIQST
;
A
#
# COMPACT_ATOMS: atom_id res chain seq x y z
N MET A 1 10.72 -7.83 21.79
CA MET A 1 10.36 -6.87 20.74
C MET A 1 8.86 -6.98 20.47
N LYS A 2 8.05 -5.94 20.72
CA LYS A 2 6.61 -5.96 20.40
C LYS A 2 6.43 -5.47 18.97
N ILE A 3 6.51 -6.37 17.99
CA ILE A 3 6.29 -6.04 16.57
C ILE A 3 4.81 -5.64 16.42
N ARG A 4 4.56 -4.37 16.14
CA ARG A 4 3.21 -3.84 15.85
C ARG A 4 2.97 -3.99 14.35
N LEU A 5 2.38 -5.11 13.93
CA LEU A 5 1.89 -5.30 12.56
C LEU A 5 0.62 -4.48 12.34
N THR A 6 0.65 -3.63 11.31
CA THR A 6 -0.48 -2.82 10.87
C THR A 6 -0.98 -3.31 9.50
N PRO A 7 -2.28 -3.18 9.19
CA PRO A 7 -2.84 -3.55 7.89
C PRO A 7 -2.08 -2.92 6.72
N LEU A 8 -1.73 -1.63 6.81
CA LEU A 8 -0.95 -0.96 5.77
C LEU A 8 0.46 -1.53 5.63
N ASN A 9 1.10 -1.96 6.73
CA ASN A 9 2.42 -2.58 6.64
C ASN A 9 2.37 -3.91 5.88
N VAL A 10 1.30 -4.69 6.04
CA VAL A 10 1.08 -5.93 5.27
C VAL A 10 0.91 -5.60 3.79
N ILE A 11 0.07 -4.61 3.46
CA ILE A 11 -0.15 -4.17 2.08
C ILE A 11 1.14 -3.64 1.45
N SER A 12 1.89 -2.80 2.18
CA SER A 12 3.18 -2.27 1.71
C SER A 12 4.21 -3.38 1.46
N SER A 13 4.20 -4.45 2.27
CA SER A 13 5.08 -5.61 2.06
C SER A 13 4.69 -6.37 0.79
N ILE A 14 3.39 -6.56 0.54
CA ILE A 14 2.89 -7.18 -0.69
C ILE A 14 3.26 -6.32 -1.92
N LEU A 15 3.11 -5.00 -1.83
CA LEU A 15 3.51 -4.08 -2.90
C LEU A 15 5.01 -4.16 -3.20
N LEU A 16 5.85 -4.24 -2.17
CA LEU A 16 7.29 -4.41 -2.35
C LEU A 16 7.62 -5.71 -3.07
N VAL A 17 6.96 -6.81 -2.68
CA VAL A 17 7.11 -8.10 -3.35
C VAL A 17 6.65 -8.02 -4.80
N ALA A 18 5.54 -7.33 -5.09
CA ALA A 18 5.04 -7.14 -6.45
C ALA A 18 6.02 -6.32 -7.32
N VAL A 19 6.61 -5.25 -6.78
CA VAL A 19 7.65 -4.46 -7.46
C VAL A 19 8.90 -5.32 -7.72
N ALA A 20 9.36 -6.08 -6.73
CA ALA A 20 10.51 -6.95 -6.87
C ALA A 20 10.26 -8.07 -7.90
N TRP A 21 9.05 -8.64 -7.90
CA TRP A 21 8.64 -9.66 -8.87
C TRP A 21 8.65 -9.10 -10.31
N LEU A 22 8.07 -7.91 -10.51
CA LEU A 22 8.11 -7.20 -11.80
C LEU A 22 9.52 -6.84 -12.24
N TYR A 23 10.48 -6.75 -11.32
CA TYR A 23 11.88 -6.48 -11.66
C TYR A 23 12.64 -7.75 -12.06
N ILE A 24 12.30 -8.90 -11.46
CA ILE A 24 12.98 -10.19 -11.65
C ILE A 24 12.42 -10.99 -12.83
N PHE A 25 11.11 -11.01 -13.02
CA PHE A 25 10.42 -11.89 -13.98
C PHE A 25 9.90 -11.18 -15.25
N ALA A 26 10.39 -9.98 -15.58
CA ALA A 26 9.78 -9.15 -16.61
C ALA A 26 10.00 -9.68 -18.05
N ASP A 27 8.91 -9.76 -18.82
CA ASP A 27 8.88 -9.95 -20.28
C ASP A 27 9.38 -8.69 -21.04
N ASP A 28 9.88 -8.90 -22.26
CA ASP A 28 10.55 -7.90 -23.13
C ASP A 28 9.68 -6.69 -23.58
N THR A 29 8.42 -6.60 -23.15
CA THR A 29 7.41 -5.67 -23.69
C THR A 29 7.50 -4.23 -23.17
N GLY A 30 8.51 -3.85 -22.38
CA GLY A 30 8.70 -2.45 -21.92
C GLY A 30 7.74 -1.98 -20.81
N TRP A 31 6.79 -2.82 -20.40
CA TRP A 31 5.87 -2.57 -19.28
C TRP A 31 6.57 -2.41 -17.92
N ARG A 32 7.85 -2.80 -17.84
CA ARG A 32 8.70 -2.73 -16.64
C ARG A 32 8.77 -1.34 -16.01
N ARG A 33 8.98 -0.27 -16.81
CA ARG A 33 9.08 1.09 -16.25
C ARG A 33 7.71 1.69 -15.95
N LEU A 34 6.74 1.47 -16.83
CA LEU A 34 5.40 2.06 -16.71
C LEU A 34 4.59 1.45 -15.55
N GLY A 35 4.73 0.14 -15.28
CA GLY A 35 4.05 -0.52 -14.15
C GLY A 35 4.76 -0.34 -12.81
N ALA A 36 6.09 -0.24 -12.79
CA ALA A 36 6.84 -0.12 -11.53
C ALA A 36 6.72 1.25 -10.86
N ILE A 37 6.68 2.35 -11.64
CA ILE A 37 6.57 3.71 -11.11
C ILE A 37 5.32 3.90 -10.23
N PRO A 38 4.08 3.61 -10.71
CA PRO A 38 2.89 3.80 -9.89
C PRO A 38 2.89 2.90 -8.66
N LEU A 39 3.43 1.67 -8.76
CA LEU A 39 3.55 0.76 -7.60
C LEU A 39 4.52 1.28 -6.53
N ILE A 40 5.65 1.86 -6.93
CA ILE A 40 6.60 2.49 -6.01
C ILE A 40 5.96 3.70 -5.33
N VAL A 41 5.25 4.53 -6.09
CA VAL A 41 4.53 5.69 -5.53
C VAL A 41 3.47 5.24 -4.52
N LEU A 42 2.71 4.19 -4.84
CA LEU A 42 1.70 3.62 -3.93
C LEU A 42 2.33 3.01 -2.67
N TRP A 43 3.51 2.40 -2.82
CA TRP A 43 4.28 1.87 -1.70
C TRP A 43 4.74 2.98 -0.75
N ILE A 44 5.34 4.06 -1.29
CA ILE A 44 5.77 5.21 -0.50
C ILE A 44 4.58 5.85 0.21
N LEU A 45 3.47 6.06 -0.50
CA LEU A 45 2.23 6.60 0.08
C LEU A 45 1.72 5.75 1.23
N SER A 46 1.68 4.41 1.04
CA SER A 46 1.27 3.48 2.09
C SER A 46 2.22 3.54 3.28
N PHE A 47 3.53 3.57 3.04
CA PHE A 47 4.52 3.64 4.11
C PHE A 47 4.40 4.92 4.94
N ILE A 48 4.23 6.07 4.29
CA ILE A 48 4.02 7.36 4.97
C ILE A 48 2.70 7.34 5.76
N ALA A 49 1.61 6.86 5.16
CA ALA A 49 0.31 6.78 5.83
C ALA A 49 0.38 5.91 7.10
N ASP A 50 1.06 4.76 7.05
CA ASP A 50 1.28 3.89 8.21
C ASP A 50 2.06 4.59 9.34
N ILE A 51 3.12 5.35 8.99
CA ILE A 51 3.87 6.16 9.97
C ILE A 51 2.97 7.23 10.61
N VAL A 52 2.16 7.91 9.80
CA VAL A 52 1.23 8.94 10.27
C VAL A 52 0.18 8.31 11.20
N PHE A 53 -0.45 7.20 10.82
CA PHE A 53 -1.43 6.52 11.67
C PHE A 53 -0.84 6.06 13.00
N ARG A 54 0.39 5.53 13.00
CA ARG A 54 1.10 5.17 14.25
C ARG A 54 1.46 6.38 15.12
N ARG A 55 1.70 7.55 14.51
CA ARG A 55 2.01 8.79 15.25
C ARG A 55 0.76 9.34 15.95
N TYR A 56 -0.39 9.31 15.26
CA TYR A 56 -1.64 9.86 15.76
C TYR A 56 -2.41 8.90 16.68
N LEU A 57 -2.28 7.59 16.50
CA LEU A 57 -3.00 6.58 17.27
C LEU A 57 -2.03 5.75 18.12
N LYS A 58 -2.15 5.85 19.46
CA LYS A 58 -1.32 5.07 20.40
C LYS A 58 -1.73 3.60 20.51
N ASP A 59 -3.01 3.29 20.23
CA ASP A 59 -3.60 1.96 20.37
C ASP A 59 -3.59 1.16 19.06
N LEU A 60 -3.03 -0.06 19.11
CA LEU A 60 -2.93 -0.95 17.95
C LEU A 60 -4.30 -1.33 17.36
N LYS A 61 -5.32 -1.55 18.21
CA LYS A 61 -6.68 -1.86 17.77
C LYS A 61 -7.31 -0.69 16.99
N ARG A 62 -7.04 0.56 17.39
CA ARG A 62 -7.54 1.75 16.70
C ARG A 62 -6.84 1.95 15.36
N ILE A 63 -5.51 1.72 15.32
CA ILE A 63 -4.75 1.76 14.06
C ILE A 63 -5.36 0.79 13.04
N TRP A 64 -5.65 -0.44 13.45
CA TRP A 64 -6.26 -1.45 12.58
C TRP A 64 -7.60 -1.00 11.97
N ILE A 65 -8.49 -0.43 12.78
CA ILE A 65 -9.82 0.02 12.31
C ILE A 65 -9.67 1.19 11.34
N VAL A 66 -8.86 2.19 11.70
CA VAL A 66 -8.69 3.40 10.86
C VAL A 66 -8.03 3.06 9.53
N GLU A 67 -7.01 2.20 9.54
CA GLU A 67 -6.35 1.77 8.31
C GLU A 67 -7.28 0.96 7.40
N LEU A 68 -8.09 0.05 7.96
CA LEU A 68 -9.10 -0.68 7.18
C LEU A 68 -10.13 0.24 6.54
N VAL A 69 -10.63 1.23 7.28
CA VAL A 69 -11.55 2.24 6.74
C VAL A 69 -10.89 3.04 5.63
N PHE A 70 -9.62 3.42 5.78
CA PHE A 70 -8.86 4.11 4.75
C PHE A 70 -8.71 3.27 3.48
N ILE A 71 -8.39 1.98 3.61
CA ILE A 71 -8.28 1.06 2.46
C ILE A 71 -9.63 0.94 1.74
N ILE A 72 -10.72 0.76 2.48
CA ILE A 72 -12.08 0.70 1.91
C ILE A 72 -12.42 2.00 1.19
N PHE A 73 -12.08 3.14 1.78
CA PHE A 73 -12.29 4.45 1.17
C PHE A 73 -11.53 4.62 -0.15
N VAL A 74 -10.25 4.23 -0.18
CA VAL A 74 -9.43 4.25 -1.41
C VAL A 74 -10.02 3.29 -2.46
N ALA A 75 -10.45 2.09 -2.07
CA ALA A 75 -11.08 1.14 -2.98
C ALA A 75 -12.37 1.71 -3.60
N ILE A 76 -13.22 2.37 -2.80
CA ILE A 76 -14.43 3.04 -3.29
C ILE A 76 -14.07 4.16 -4.27
N LEU A 77 -13.06 4.99 -3.97
CA LEU A 77 -12.60 6.03 -4.89
C LEU A 77 -12.14 5.45 -6.22
N ILE A 78 -11.38 4.36 -6.20
CA ILE A 78 -10.94 3.67 -7.42
C ILE A 78 -12.15 3.18 -8.22
N LEU A 79 -13.15 2.58 -7.56
CA LEU A 79 -14.38 2.13 -8.23
C LEU A 79 -15.15 3.29 -8.87
N ILE A 80 -15.25 4.43 -8.19
CA ILE A 80 -15.91 5.62 -8.73
C ILE A 80 -15.16 6.16 -9.95
N ILE A 81 -13.83 6.26 -9.87
CA ILE A 81 -12.98 6.74 -10.99
C ILE A 81 -13.07 5.78 -12.17
N GLN A 82 -13.08 4.47 -11.94
CA GLN A 82 -13.19 3.47 -13.01
C GLN A 82 -14.58 3.45 -13.66
N SER A 83 -15.62 3.77 -12.89
CA SER A 83 -17.01 3.82 -13.38
C SER A 83 -17.34 5.13 -14.12
N THR A 84 -16.44 6.10 -14.13
CA THR A 84 -16.59 7.40 -14.83
C THR A 84 -15.79 7.38 -16.12
#